data_AF-A0A2Z3WZE9-F1
#
_entry.id   AF-A0A2Z3WZE9-F1
#
_cell.length_a   1.000
_cell.length_b   1.000
_cell.length_c   1.000
_cell.angle_alpha   90.00
_cell.angle_beta   90.00
_cell.angle_gamma   90.00
#
_symmetry.space_group_name_H-M   'P 1'
#
loop_
_entity.id
_entity.type
_entity.pdbx_description
1 polymer ?
#
loop_
_entity_poly.entity_id
_entity_poly.type
_entity_poly.pdbx_seq_one_letter_code
_entity_poly.pdbx_strand_id
1 'polypeptide(L)'
;MFLNSHFGQKQIWNLQAGGNREGLNFQQIRSFEIHLPPLNEQKRIVEIFNAIDTKLDLIEQLEFETQNLKKGLMQKLLTGEWRVPLDCDEEAAA
;
A
#
# COMPACT_ATOMS: atom_id res chain seq x y z
N MET A 1 -4.39 2.84 12.37
CA MET A 1 -4.58 2.36 13.76
C MET A 1 -4.13 3.41 14.79
N PHE A 2 -4.59 3.35 16.05
CA PHE A 2 -4.42 4.40 17.08
C PHE A 2 -2.97 4.88 17.26
N LEU A 3 -1.98 3.97 17.33
CA LEU A 3 -0.58 4.33 17.55
C LEU A 3 0.01 5.19 16.42
N ASN A 4 -0.47 5.02 15.18
CA ASN A 4 -0.05 5.81 14.03
C ASN A 4 -0.89 7.09 13.85
N SER A 5 -1.91 7.31 14.69
CA SER A 5 -2.67 8.57 14.67
C SER A 5 -1.82 9.73 15.20
N HIS A 6 -2.19 10.97 14.84
CA HIS A 6 -1.54 12.17 15.36
C HIS A 6 -1.46 12.18 16.90
N PHE A 7 -2.52 11.73 17.58
CA PHE A 7 -2.56 11.69 19.03
C PHE A 7 -1.61 10.62 19.60
N GLY A 8 -1.58 9.41 19.03
CA GLY A 8 -0.67 8.35 19.44
C GLY A 8 0.80 8.72 19.21
N GLN A 9 1.12 9.29 18.04
CA GLN A 9 2.47 9.76 17.72
C GLN A 9 2.93 10.92 18.61
N LYS A 10 2.03 11.84 18.97
CA LYS A 10 2.32 12.92 19.93
C LYS A 10 2.67 12.36 21.32
N GLN A 11 1.95 11.33 21.79
CA GLN A 11 2.29 10.66 23.04
C GLN A 11 3.65 9.95 22.97
N ILE A 12 3.94 9.24 21.87
CA ILE A 12 5.25 8.61 21.63
C ILE A 12 6.37 9.65 21.68
N TRP A 13 6.22 10.75 20.94
CA TRP A 13 7.21 11.83 20.89
C TRP A 13 7.48 12.47 22.26
N ASN A 14 6.44 12.63 23.07
CA ASN A 14 6.58 13.25 24.39
C ASN A 14 7.17 12.29 25.43
N LEU A 15 6.94 10.99 25.28
CA LEU A 15 7.34 9.98 26.27
C LEU A 15 8.67 9.31 25.92
N GLN A 16 9.09 9.31 24.66
CA GLN A 16 10.36 8.72 24.26
C GLN A 16 11.54 9.47 24.92
N ALA A 17 12.52 8.71 25.41
CA ALA A 17 13.71 9.27 26.03
C ALA A 17 14.94 8.44 25.69
N GLY A 18 16.11 9.07 25.69
CA GLY A 18 17.41 8.41 25.45
C GLY A 18 18.32 9.25 24.55
N GLY A 19 19.62 9.30 24.85
CA GLY A 19 20.58 10.15 24.12
C GLY A 19 20.99 9.60 22.74
N ASN A 20 21.50 8.36 22.70
CA ASN A 20 21.96 7.73 21.45
C ASN A 20 20.85 6.93 20.73
N ARG A 21 19.84 6.46 21.46
CA ARG A 21 18.65 5.80 20.92
C ARG A 21 17.46 6.19 21.79
N GLU A 22 16.55 6.93 21.21
CA GLU A 22 15.27 7.27 21.83
C GLU A 22 14.38 6.02 21.78
N GLY A 23 13.76 5.71 22.92
CA GLY A 23 12.85 4.57 23.00
C GLY A 23 11.86 4.73 24.15
N LEU A 24 10.85 3.86 24.14
CA LEU A 24 9.86 3.76 25.20
C LEU A 24 10.13 2.52 26.03
N ASN A 25 10.20 2.68 27.34
CA ASN A 25 10.19 1.57 28.29
C ASN A 25 8.75 1.10 28.57
N PHE A 26 8.62 -0.06 29.22
CA PHE A 26 7.31 -0.65 29.51
C PHE A 26 6.40 0.25 30.38
N GLN A 27 6.96 1.05 31.28
CA GLN A 27 6.17 1.95 32.12
C GLN A 27 5.60 3.11 31.29
N GLN A 28 6.40 3.66 30.37
CA GLN A 28 5.97 4.72 29.45
C GLN A 28 4.90 4.22 28.47
N ILE A 29 5.02 2.99 27.97
CA ILE A 29 3.98 2.41 27.10
C ILE A 29 2.68 2.22 27.90
N ARG A 30 2.78 1.76 29.15
CA ARG A 30 1.60 1.55 30.01
C ARG A 30 0.88 2.85 30.38
N SER A 31 1.56 3.99 30.37
CA SER A 31 0.96 5.29 30.65
C SER A 31 0.25 5.92 29.45
N PHE A 32 0.13 5.23 28.32
CA PHE A 32 -0.56 5.78 27.15
C PHE A 32 -2.05 5.99 27.44
N GLU A 33 -2.53 7.19 27.15
CA GLU A 33 -3.95 7.50 27.19
C GLU A 33 -4.58 6.99 25.90
N ILE A 34 -5.40 5.94 26.00
CA ILE A 34 -6.07 5.33 24.85
C ILE A 34 -7.57 5.41 25.08
N HIS A 35 -8.30 5.99 24.11
CA HIS A 35 -9.75 5.90 24.08
C HIS A 35 -10.15 4.48 23.67
N LEU A 36 -10.84 3.76 24.55
CA LEU A 36 -11.27 2.39 24.31
C LEU A 36 -12.79 2.37 23.97
N PRO A 37 -13.17 2.38 22.68
CA PRO A 37 -14.57 2.32 22.29
C PRO A 37 -15.17 0.93 22.58
N PRO A 38 -16.50 0.76 22.52
CA PRO A 38 -17.14 -0.54 22.69
C PRO A 38 -16.62 -1.59 21.69
N LEU A 39 -16.63 -2.87 22.07
CA LEU A 39 -16.05 -3.96 21.27
C LEU A 39 -16.62 -4.04 19.85
N ASN A 40 -17.91 -3.76 19.66
CA ASN A 40 -18.54 -3.76 18.34
C ASN A 40 -17.97 -2.67 17.43
N GLU A 41 -17.68 -1.49 17.98
CA GLU A 41 -17.07 -0.40 17.23
C GLU A 41 -15.60 -0.73 16.91
N GLN A 42 -14.86 -1.31 17.85
CA GLN A 42 -13.48 -1.78 17.61
C GLN A 42 -13.42 -2.75 16.43
N LYS A 43 -14.33 -3.74 16.38
CA LYS A 43 -14.41 -4.71 15.28
C LYS A 43 -14.69 -4.01 13.95
N ARG A 44 -15.66 -3.10 13.93
CA ARG A 44 -16.02 -2.37 12.71
C ARG A 44 -14.89 -1.49 12.19
N ILE A 45 -14.14 -0.83 13.08
CA ILE A 45 -12.94 -0.08 12.71
C ILE A 45 -11.93 -1.01 12.05
N VAL A 46 -11.64 -2.16 12.67
CA VAL A 46 -10.68 -3.14 12.14
C VAL A 46 -11.12 -3.70 10.79
N GLU A 47 -12.41 -4.03 10.62
CA GLU A 47 -12.96 -4.51 9.35
C GLU A 47 -12.74 -3.52 8.21
N ILE A 48 -12.94 -2.22 8.45
CA ILE A 48 -12.71 -1.17 7.45
C ILE A 48 -11.24 -1.09 7.06
N PHE A 49 -10.33 -1.10 8.04
CA PHE A 49 -8.88 -1.05 7.76
C PHE A 49 -8.42 -2.29 7.01
N ASN A 50 -8.85 -3.48 7.42
CA ASN A 50 -8.51 -4.73 6.73
C ASN A 50 -9.00 -4.73 5.27
N ALA A 51 -10.19 -4.17 4.99
CA ALA A 51 -10.69 -4.04 3.63
C ALA A 51 -9.82 -3.10 2.78
N ILE A 52 -9.29 -2.03 3.37
CA ILE A 52 -8.36 -1.11 2.71
C ILE A 52 -7.02 -1.83 2.42
N ASP A 53 -6.46 -2.51 3.41
CA ASP A 53 -5.19 -3.23 3.26
C ASP A 53 -5.30 -4.33 2.19
N THR A 54 -6.39 -5.11 2.21
CA THR A 54 -6.66 -6.13 1.19
C THR A 54 -6.76 -5.52 -0.21
N LYS A 55 -7.39 -4.35 -0.32
CA LYS A 55 -7.50 -3.65 -1.61
C LYS A 55 -6.14 -3.14 -2.09
N LEU A 56 -5.28 -2.67 -1.18
CA LEU A 56 -3.93 -2.23 -1.51
C LEU A 56 -3.11 -3.40 -2.06
N ASP A 57 -3.12 -4.54 -1.37
CA ASP A 57 -2.40 -5.75 -1.80
C ASP A 57 -2.83 -6.20 -3.21
N LEU A 58 -4.14 -6.18 -3.49
CA LEU A 58 -4.67 -6.51 -4.82
C LEU A 58 -4.18 -5.55 -5.92
N ILE A 59 -4.09 -4.25 -5.59
CA ILE A 59 -3.59 -3.25 -6.55
C ILE A 59 -2.10 -3.47 -6.83
N GLU A 60 -1.29 -3.75 -5.81
CA GLU A 60 0.14 -4.03 -5.96
C GLU A 60 0.36 -5.30 -6.79
N GLN A 61 -0.44 -6.34 -6.57
CA GLN A 61 -0.41 -7.56 -7.39
C GLN A 61 -0.77 -7.27 -8.85
N LEU A 62 -1.85 -6.52 -9.09
CA LEU A 62 -2.28 -6.16 -10.44
C LEU A 62 -1.22 -5.31 -11.16
N GLU A 63 -0.57 -4.40 -10.45
CA GLU A 63 0.53 -3.60 -11.00
C GLU A 63 1.68 -4.51 -11.44
N PHE A 64 2.12 -5.43 -10.56
CA PHE A 64 3.17 -6.38 -10.87
C PHE A 64 2.84 -7.26 -12.08
N GLU A 65 1.63 -7.82 -12.13
CA GLU A 65 1.16 -8.64 -13.25
C GLU A 65 1.10 -7.84 -14.56
N THR A 66 0.59 -6.62 -14.52
CA THR A 66 0.52 -5.73 -15.68
C THR A 66 1.91 -5.38 -16.20
N GLN A 67 2.86 -5.09 -15.32
CA GLN A 67 4.24 -4.84 -15.71
C GLN A 67 4.89 -6.07 -16.36
N ASN A 68 4.64 -7.27 -15.83
CA ASN A 68 5.14 -8.51 -16.43
C ASN A 68 4.51 -8.81 -17.78
N LEU A 69 3.19 -8.62 -17.91
CA LEU A 69 2.48 -8.77 -19.17
C LEU A 69 3.03 -7.80 -20.22
N LYS A 70 3.23 -6.53 -19.85
CA LYS A 70 3.84 -5.52 -20.73
C LYS A 70 5.23 -5.97 -21.20
N LYS A 71 6.09 -6.43 -20.28
CA LYS A 71 7.44 -6.91 -20.63
C LYS A 71 7.39 -8.11 -21.60
N GLY A 72 6.57 -9.10 -21.30
CA GLY A 72 6.41 -10.30 -22.14
C GLY A 72 5.83 -9.96 -23.52
N LEU A 73 4.85 -9.07 -23.58
CA LEU A 73 4.27 -8.60 -24.84
C LEU A 73 5.30 -7.86 -25.69
N MET A 74 6.07 -6.94 -25.10
CA MET A 74 7.14 -6.25 -25.81
C MET A 74 8.18 -7.23 -26.36
N GLN A 75 8.56 -8.25 -25.58
CA GLN A 75 9.50 -9.27 -26.04
C GLN A 75 8.97 -10.00 -27.29
N LYS A 76 7.71 -10.46 -27.28
CA LYS A 76 7.11 -11.17 -28.42
C LYS A 76 6.94 -10.30 -29.66
N LEU A 77 6.60 -9.02 -29.47
CA LEU A 77 6.43 -8.08 -30.58
C LEU A 77 7.78 -7.67 -31.20
N LEU A 78 8.78 -7.34 -30.37
CA LEU A 78 10.09 -6.87 -30.84
C LEU A 78 10.96 -7.98 -31.43
N THR A 79 10.80 -9.22 -30.96
CA THR A 79 11.42 -10.40 -31.60
C THR A 79 10.70 -10.81 -32.88
N GLY A 80 9.50 -10.28 -33.12
CA GLY A 80 8.72 -10.61 -34.31
C GLY A 80 8.04 -11.96 -34.28
N GLU A 81 8.04 -12.64 -33.13
CA GLU A 81 7.22 -13.83 -32.90
C GLU A 81 5.74 -13.52 -33.15
N TRP A 82 5.29 -12.33 -32.72
CA TRP A 82 3.95 -11.82 -33.01
C TRP A 82 4.04 -10.62 -33.96
N ARG A 83 3.29 -10.67 -35.05
CA ARG A 83 3.17 -9.59 -36.04
C ARG A 83 1.85 -8.85 -35.81
N VAL A 84 1.91 -7.53 -35.85
CA VAL A 84 0.71 -6.69 -35.86
C VAL A 84 0.26 -6.57 -37.32
N PRO A 85 -0.95 -7.02 -37.69
CA PRO A 85 -1.48 -6.74 -39.01
C PRO A 85 -1.62 -5.22 -39.16
N LEU A 86 -1.02 -4.68 -40.20
CA LEU A 86 -1.28 -3.30 -40.60
C LEU A 86 -2.51 -3.35 -41.50
N ASP A 87 -3.59 -2.70 -41.08
CA ASP A 87 -4.65 -2.38 -42.02
C ASP A 87 -4.03 -1.37 -42.99
N CYS A 88 -3.67 -1.86 -44.18
CA CYS A 88 -3.10 -1.07 -45.26
C CYS A 88 -4.20 -0.19 -45.87
N ASP A 89 -4.70 0.79 -45.11
CA ASP A 89 -5.50 1.90 -45.59
C ASP A 89 -4.71 3.20 -45.42
N GLU A 90 -3.44 3.21 -45.86
CA GLU A 90 -2.89 4.43 -46.44
C GLU A 90 -3.05 4.27 -47.95
N GLU A 91 -4.12 4.87 -48.46
CA GLU A 91 -4.30 5.14 -49.87
C GLU A 91 -2.96 5.57 -50.45
N ALA A 92 -2.59 4.88 -51.54
CA ALA A 92 -1.65 5.37 -52.51
C ALA A 92 -2.08 6.79 -52.96
N ALA A 93 -1.67 7.80 -52.22
CA ALA A 93 -1.68 9.19 -52.66
C ALA A 93 -0.56 9.31 -53.70
N ALA A 94 -0.99 9.11 -54.95
CA ALA A 94 -0.25 9.32 -56.18
C ALA A 94 0.33 10.73 -56.31
#